data_AF-A0A257XKR4-F1
#
_entry.id   AF-A0A257XKR4-F1
#
_cell.length_a   1.000
_cell.length_b   1.000
_cell.length_c   1.000
_cell.angle_alpha   90.00
_cell.angle_beta   90.00
_cell.angle_gamma   90.00
#
_symmetry.space_group_name_H-M   'P 1'
#
loop_
_entity.id
_entity.type
_entity.pdbx_description
1 polymer ?
#
loop_
_entity_poly.entity_id
_entity_poly.type
_entity_poly.pdbx_seq_one_letter_code
_entity_poly.pdbx_strand_id
1 'polypeptide(L)'
;MFTVTLSEAATGPVTLDFHTVADTAGAADFTAVSGTLTFAAGELTKIIAVPITADRVAEADEHFSLVLSNPTGATLAHATGIGTIVNDDGAAPTTPTEPTTPTTPTTPSEPVHDADLQALFSSVDSWGGGFNASIAIHNDGATAAHGWQIEINMPYEIENIWNAEIVSHDADGYVIRNAAWNGDIAHDASVSFGFIGKGQLDAAHIDLLI
;
A
#
# COMPACT_ATOMS: atom_id res chain seq x y z
N MET A 1 -0.94 11.14 -14.15
CA MET A 1 -1.76 12.26 -14.68
C MET A 1 -3.07 12.32 -13.91
N PHE A 2 -3.69 13.49 -13.77
CA PHE A 2 -4.99 13.64 -13.10
C PHE A 2 -6.06 14.14 -14.06
N THR A 3 -7.22 13.47 -14.06
CA THR A 3 -8.40 13.87 -14.82
C THR A 3 -9.36 14.62 -13.90
N VAL A 4 -9.68 15.87 -14.24
CA VAL A 4 -10.66 16.69 -13.52
C VAL A 4 -11.92 16.79 -14.36
N THR A 5 -13.07 16.51 -13.76
CA THR A 5 -14.37 16.46 -14.46
C THR A 5 -15.41 17.39 -13.85
N LEU A 6 -16.24 17.98 -14.69
CA LEU A 6 -17.50 18.58 -14.28
C LEU A 6 -18.63 17.55 -14.35
N SER A 7 -19.57 17.61 -13.41
CA SER A 7 -20.75 16.74 -13.41
C SER A 7 -21.74 17.07 -14.53
N GLU A 8 -21.68 18.31 -15.05
CA GLU A 8 -22.46 18.79 -16.18
C GLU A 8 -21.76 19.94 -16.89
N ALA A 9 -22.20 20.27 -18.10
CA ALA A 9 -21.59 21.30 -18.91
C ALA A 9 -22.01 22.70 -18.40
N ALA A 10 -21.02 23.52 -18.05
CA ALA A 10 -21.28 24.90 -17.65
C ALA A 10 -21.59 25.80 -18.87
N THR A 11 -22.48 26.76 -18.68
CA THR A 11 -22.85 27.77 -19.71
C THR A 11 -21.88 28.96 -19.74
N GLY A 12 -21.00 29.07 -18.74
CA GLY A 12 -19.90 30.04 -18.66
C GLY A 12 -18.62 29.35 -18.19
N PRO A 13 -17.49 30.08 -18.12
CA PRO A 13 -16.23 29.49 -17.69
C PRO A 13 -16.28 29.06 -16.21
N VAL A 14 -15.66 27.92 -15.91
CA VAL A 14 -15.41 27.44 -14.54
C VAL A 14 -13.92 27.49 -14.29
N THR A 15 -13.50 28.13 -13.19
CA THR A 15 -12.08 28.23 -12.81
C THR A 15 -11.86 27.65 -11.42
N LEU A 16 -10.72 27.00 -11.22
CA LEU A 16 -10.28 26.50 -9.93
C LEU A 16 -8.75 26.54 -9.87
N ASP A 17 -8.21 26.69 -8.68
CA ASP A 17 -6.77 26.55 -8.46
C ASP A 17 -6.44 25.09 -8.14
N PHE A 18 -5.21 24.68 -8.46
CA PHE A 18 -4.68 23.39 -8.09
C PHE A 18 -3.23 23.51 -7.61
N HIS A 19 -2.83 22.60 -6.74
CA HIS A 19 -1.42 22.38 -6.40
C HIS A 19 -1.20 20.93 -5.97
N THR A 20 0.02 20.44 -6.16
CA THR A 20 0.44 19.15 -5.62
C THR A 20 0.94 19.29 -4.18
N VAL A 21 0.68 18.27 -3.36
CA VAL A 21 1.18 18.13 -1.99
C VAL A 21 1.99 16.85 -1.93
N ALA A 22 3.25 16.94 -1.53
CA ALA A 22 4.13 15.80 -1.31
C ALA A 22 3.63 14.96 -0.12
N ASP A 23 3.91 13.66 -0.17
CA ASP A 23 3.71 12.74 0.94
C ASP A 23 4.94 11.83 1.04
N THR A 24 4.83 10.55 0.65
CA THR A 24 6.02 9.70 0.53
C THR A 24 6.83 10.04 -0.71
N ALA A 25 6.16 10.41 -1.82
CA ALA A 25 6.84 10.98 -2.98
C ALA A 25 7.15 12.46 -2.69
N GLY A 26 8.42 12.83 -2.84
CA GLY A 26 8.97 14.15 -2.61
C GLY A 26 9.45 14.85 -3.88
N ALA A 27 10.36 15.80 -3.71
CA ALA A 27 10.89 16.60 -4.82
C ALA A 27 11.92 15.85 -5.68
N ALA A 28 12.39 14.69 -5.22
CA ALA A 28 13.22 13.80 -6.03
C ALA A 28 12.35 13.08 -7.08
N ASP A 29 11.11 12.75 -6.71
CA ASP A 29 10.29 11.72 -7.38
C ASP A 29 9.28 12.36 -8.33
N PHE A 30 8.87 13.61 -8.07
CA PHE A 30 8.07 14.37 -9.00
C PHE A 30 8.34 15.87 -8.96
N THR A 31 8.03 16.55 -10.07
CA THR A 31 8.03 18.01 -10.12
C THR A 31 6.70 18.53 -9.62
N ALA A 32 6.72 19.20 -8.46
CA ALA A 32 5.54 19.87 -7.93
C ALA A 32 4.96 20.89 -8.93
N VAL A 33 3.65 20.86 -9.12
CA VAL A 33 2.94 21.77 -10.02
C VAL A 33 1.81 22.48 -9.27
N SER A 34 1.58 23.72 -9.66
CA SER A 34 0.44 24.50 -9.20
C SER A 34 -0.01 25.45 -10.30
N GLY A 35 -1.28 25.84 -10.29
CA GLY A 35 -1.80 26.82 -11.24
C GLY A 35 -3.31 26.96 -11.15
N THR A 36 -3.87 27.60 -12.16
CA THR A 36 -5.32 27.74 -12.32
C THR A 36 -5.77 26.92 -13.53
N LEU A 37 -6.80 26.12 -13.33
CA LEU A 37 -7.45 25.33 -14.37
C LEU A 37 -8.77 25.99 -14.77
N THR A 38 -8.96 26.20 -16.08
CA THR A 38 -10.16 26.83 -16.64
C THR A 38 -10.87 25.88 -17.59
N PHE A 39 -12.13 25.55 -17.29
CA PHE A 39 -13.05 24.95 -18.25
C PHE A 39 -13.73 26.07 -19.02
N ALA A 40 -13.65 26.04 -20.35
CA ALA A 40 -14.50 26.85 -21.20
C ALA A 40 -15.95 26.35 -21.14
N ALA A 41 -16.89 27.19 -21.53
CA ALA A 41 -18.30 26.79 -21.61
C ALA A 41 -18.46 25.53 -22.49
N GLY A 42 -19.20 24.55 -21.99
CA GLY A 42 -19.39 23.26 -22.67
C GLY A 42 -18.30 22.21 -22.44
N GLU A 43 -17.15 22.55 -21.85
CA GLU A 43 -16.12 21.55 -21.52
C GLU A 43 -16.49 20.76 -20.25
N LEU A 44 -16.26 19.45 -20.28
CA LEU A 44 -16.56 18.55 -19.15
C LEU A 44 -15.32 17.96 -18.51
N THR A 45 -14.17 17.99 -19.19
CA THR A 45 -12.96 17.31 -18.72
C THR A 45 -11.72 18.14 -19.01
N LYS A 46 -10.80 18.13 -18.06
CA LYS A 46 -9.45 18.67 -18.19
C LYS A 46 -8.45 17.70 -17.59
N ILE A 47 -7.21 17.81 -18.05
CA ILE A 47 -6.10 16.98 -17.57
C ILE A 47 -5.06 17.89 -16.95
N ILE A 48 -4.60 17.53 -15.76
CA ILE A 48 -3.41 18.11 -15.13
C ILE A 48 -2.29 17.06 -15.24
N ALA A 49 -1.22 17.46 -15.92
CA ALA A 49 0.00 16.66 -16.01
C ALA A 49 0.93 17.03 -14.86
N VAL A 50 1.37 16.02 -14.12
CA VAL A 50 2.41 16.13 -13.09
C VAL A 50 3.59 15.34 -13.62
N PRO A 51 4.73 15.97 -13.93
CA PRO A 51 5.94 15.26 -14.36
C PRO A 51 6.48 14.44 -13.20
N ILE A 52 6.76 13.16 -13.46
CA ILE A 52 7.50 12.29 -12.54
C ILE A 52 8.97 12.29 -12.95
N THR A 53 9.86 12.17 -11.98
CA THR A 53 11.27 11.91 -12.19
C THR A 53 11.44 10.39 -12.11
N ALA A 54 12.00 9.79 -13.14
CA ALA A 54 12.40 8.39 -13.08
C ALA A 54 13.88 8.33 -12.73
N ASP A 55 14.26 7.38 -11.87
CA ASP A 55 15.66 7.02 -11.70
C ASP A 55 15.90 5.52 -11.90
N ARG A 56 16.87 4.94 -11.18
CA ARG A 56 17.21 3.51 -11.25
C ARG A 56 17.39 2.88 -9.87
N VAL A 57 17.00 3.60 -8.83
CA VAL A 57 17.15 3.19 -7.44
C VAL A 57 15.86 2.49 -7.07
N ALA A 58 15.96 1.24 -6.63
CA ALA A 58 14.79 0.55 -6.13
C ALA A 58 14.29 1.24 -4.86
N GLU A 59 13.05 1.73 -4.94
CA GLU A 59 12.35 2.42 -3.87
C GLU A 59 10.98 1.76 -3.64
N ALA A 60 10.29 2.15 -2.57
CA ALA A 60 8.90 1.72 -2.38
C ALA A 60 7.98 2.44 -3.37
N ASP A 61 6.76 1.95 -3.56
CA ASP A 61 5.72 2.76 -4.21
C ASP A 61 5.48 4.02 -3.35
N GLU A 62 5.42 5.16 -4.03
CA GLU A 62 5.33 6.45 -3.37
C GLU A 62 4.07 7.21 -3.78
N HIS A 63 3.59 8.09 -2.90
CA HIS A 63 2.33 8.81 -3.07
C HIS A 63 2.53 10.31 -2.99
N PHE A 64 1.71 11.03 -3.75
CA PHE A 64 1.49 12.46 -3.58
C PHE A 64 0.03 12.79 -3.90
N SER A 65 -0.42 13.98 -3.51
CA SER A 65 -1.80 14.41 -3.74
C SER A 65 -1.88 15.61 -4.68
N LEU A 66 -2.93 15.69 -5.50
CA LEU A 66 -3.36 16.90 -6.18
C LEU A 66 -4.57 17.49 -5.46
N VAL A 67 -4.44 18.74 -5.02
CA VAL A 67 -5.49 19.45 -4.26
C VAL A 67 -6.06 20.58 -5.11
N LEU A 68 -7.38 20.63 -5.20
CA LEU A 68 -8.17 21.66 -5.88
C LEU A 68 -8.72 22.67 -4.86
N SER A 69 -8.71 23.95 -5.20
CA SER A 69 -9.20 25.02 -4.33
C SER A 69 -9.80 26.20 -5.11
N ASN A 70 -10.41 27.14 -4.39
CA ASN A 70 -10.96 28.39 -4.93
C ASN A 70 -11.86 28.23 -6.18
N PRO A 71 -12.84 27.31 -6.19
CA PRO A 71 -13.70 27.13 -7.35
C PRO A 71 -14.57 28.39 -7.58
N THR A 72 -14.72 28.78 -8.85
CA THR A 72 -15.66 29.81 -9.30
C THR A 72 -16.48 29.25 -10.45
N GLY A 73 -17.80 29.43 -10.39
CA GLY A 73 -18.72 28.88 -11.39
C GLY A 73 -19.11 27.41 -11.18
N ALA A 74 -18.58 26.76 -10.14
CA ALA A 74 -18.94 25.40 -9.70
C ALA A 74 -18.67 25.23 -8.20
N THR A 75 -19.03 24.07 -7.65
CA THR A 75 -18.62 23.62 -6.32
C THR A 75 -17.71 22.39 -6.43
N LEU A 76 -16.83 22.20 -5.45
CA LEU A 76 -15.96 21.01 -5.41
C LEU A 76 -16.69 19.86 -4.70
N ALA A 77 -16.98 18.79 -5.45
CA ALA A 77 -17.46 17.53 -4.87
C ALA A 77 -16.31 16.70 -4.29
N HIS A 78 -15.18 16.65 -5.00
CA HIS A 78 -13.93 16.04 -4.54
C HIS A 78 -12.81 17.04 -4.75
N ALA A 79 -12.15 17.44 -3.66
CA ALA A 79 -11.09 18.44 -3.70
C ALA A 79 -9.69 17.82 -3.80
N THR A 80 -9.55 16.50 -3.61
CA THR A 80 -8.25 15.83 -3.59
C THR A 80 -8.27 14.58 -4.45
N GLY A 81 -7.19 14.37 -5.22
CA GLY A 81 -6.89 13.10 -5.87
C GLY A 81 -5.50 12.61 -5.48
N ILE A 82 -5.34 11.31 -5.28
CA ILE A 82 -4.07 10.68 -4.94
C ILE A 82 -3.38 10.20 -6.23
N GLY A 83 -2.10 10.47 -6.36
CA GLY A 83 -1.21 9.92 -7.38
C GLY A 83 -0.24 8.94 -6.73
N THR A 84 -0.03 7.81 -7.39
CA THR A 84 0.98 6.81 -7.01
C THR A 84 2.08 6.79 -8.07
N ILE A 85 3.32 6.87 -7.64
CA ILE A 85 4.51 6.55 -8.42
C ILE A 85 4.83 5.10 -8.07
N VAL A 86 4.67 4.24 -9.06
CA VAL A 86 4.94 2.81 -8.91
C VAL A 86 6.41 2.59 -9.20
N ASN A 87 7.11 1.89 -8.31
CA ASN A 87 8.49 1.50 -8.55
C ASN A 87 8.56 0.53 -9.75
N ASP A 88 9.34 0.88 -10.76
CA ASP A 88 9.63 0.02 -11.91
C ASP A 88 11.12 -0.37 -12.01
N ASP A 89 11.90 -0.07 -10.97
CA ASP A 89 13.30 -0.42 -10.85
C ASP A 89 13.53 -1.73 -10.12
N GLY A 90 14.40 -2.56 -10.71
CA GLY A 90 14.87 -3.78 -10.06
C GLY A 90 15.75 -3.46 -8.86
N ALA A 91 15.69 -4.30 -7.82
CA ALA A 91 16.43 -4.15 -6.57
C ALA A 91 17.86 -3.59 -6.78
N ALA A 92 18.20 -2.51 -6.06
CA ALA A 92 19.54 -1.97 -6.08
C ALA A 92 20.54 -3.09 -5.73
N PRO A 93 21.64 -3.26 -6.49
CA PRO A 93 22.61 -4.31 -6.21
C PRO A 93 23.21 -4.05 -4.84
N THR A 94 22.89 -4.92 -3.87
CA THR A 94 23.57 -4.93 -2.59
C THR A 94 25.04 -5.22 -2.88
N THR A 95 25.89 -4.23 -2.66
CA THR A 95 27.33 -4.45 -2.78
C THR A 95 27.71 -5.41 -1.66
N PRO A 96 28.30 -6.59 -1.94
CA PRO A 96 28.56 -7.58 -0.91
C PRO A 96 29.47 -6.99 0.16
N THR A 97 28.97 -6.89 1.40
CA THR A 97 29.85 -6.69 2.54
C THR A 97 30.73 -7.93 2.65
N GLU A 98 32.05 -7.72 2.56
CA GLU A 98 33.07 -8.76 2.56
C GLU A 98 32.87 -9.77 3.71
N PRO A 99 32.95 -11.09 3.47
CA PRO A 99 32.65 -12.08 4.49
C PRO A 99 33.68 -12.03 5.61
N THR A 100 33.25 -11.73 6.82
CA THR A 100 34.06 -11.97 8.01
C THR A 100 34.06 -13.47 8.32
N THR A 101 35.27 -14.01 8.40
CA THR A 101 35.63 -15.42 8.65
C THR A 101 34.74 -16.10 9.72
N PRO A 102 34.26 -17.34 9.49
CA PRO A 102 33.35 -18.02 10.41
C PRO A 102 34.07 -18.62 11.61
N THR A 103 33.56 -18.39 12.82
CA THR A 103 33.88 -19.19 14.01
C THR A 103 32.64 -19.90 14.55
N THR A 104 32.69 -21.24 14.43
CA THR A 104 32.09 -22.31 15.25
C THR A 104 30.58 -22.30 15.55
N PRO A 105 29.85 -23.39 15.25
CA PRO A 105 28.40 -23.47 15.46
C PRO A 105 28.03 -23.91 16.89
N THR A 106 27.01 -23.28 17.45
CA THR A 106 26.22 -23.84 18.56
C THR A 106 24.71 -23.66 18.30
N THR A 107 24.04 -24.81 18.31
CA THR A 107 22.62 -25.19 18.42
C THR A 107 21.54 -24.11 18.56
N PRO A 108 20.40 -24.23 17.84
CA PRO A 108 19.43 -23.16 17.63
C PRO A 108 18.35 -23.10 18.73
N SER A 109 17.95 -21.89 19.12
CA SER A 109 16.72 -21.64 19.89
C SER A 109 16.32 -20.16 19.78
N GLU A 110 16.04 -19.69 18.56
CA GLU A 110 15.15 -18.55 18.32
C GLU A 110 14.34 -18.87 17.04
N PRO A 111 13.03 -18.59 16.99
CA PRO A 111 12.33 -18.63 15.72
C PRO A 111 13.02 -17.60 14.83
N VAL A 112 13.47 -18.05 13.65
CA VAL A 112 13.98 -17.15 12.63
C VAL A 112 12.79 -16.26 12.29
N HIS A 113 12.79 -15.02 12.80
CA HIS A 113 11.98 -13.97 12.20
C HIS A 113 12.61 -13.81 10.83
N ASP A 114 11.91 -14.27 9.81
CA ASP A 114 12.38 -14.25 8.43
C ASP A 114 12.36 -12.78 8.00
N ALA A 115 13.47 -12.08 8.26
CA ALA A 115 13.59 -10.63 8.12
C ALA A 115 13.33 -10.10 6.69
N ASP A 116 13.02 -11.00 5.75
CA ASP A 116 12.75 -10.70 4.37
C ASP A 116 11.30 -11.02 3.94
N LEU A 117 10.40 -11.41 4.86
CA LEU A 117 8.97 -11.49 4.56
C LEU A 117 8.28 -10.15 4.90
N GLN A 118 7.41 -9.68 4.00
CA GLN A 118 6.60 -8.47 4.19
C GLN A 118 5.13 -8.80 4.12
N ALA A 119 4.32 -8.26 5.04
CA ALA A 119 2.87 -8.43 5.01
C ALA A 119 2.15 -7.11 4.75
N LEU A 120 1.15 -7.14 3.87
CA LEU A 120 0.35 -5.97 3.51
C LEU A 120 -1.14 -6.28 3.68
N PHE A 121 -1.80 -5.50 4.55
CA PHE A 121 -3.24 -5.56 4.76
C PHE A 121 -4.01 -4.80 3.67
N SER A 122 -5.15 -5.33 3.25
CA SER A 122 -6.08 -4.68 2.32
C SER A 122 -7.52 -4.91 2.77
N SER A 123 -8.29 -3.82 2.91
CA SER A 123 -9.74 -3.89 3.06
C SER A 123 -10.36 -4.26 1.71
N VAL A 124 -11.10 -5.37 1.65
CA VAL A 124 -11.82 -5.82 0.45
C VAL A 124 -13.24 -5.27 0.44
N ASP A 125 -13.95 -5.40 1.56
CA ASP A 125 -15.31 -4.89 1.74
C ASP A 125 -15.59 -4.62 3.23
N SER A 126 -16.51 -3.70 3.54
CA SER A 126 -16.91 -3.44 4.93
C SER A 126 -18.40 -3.09 5.06
N TRP A 127 -19.02 -3.57 6.12
CA TRP A 127 -20.41 -3.31 6.47
C TRP A 127 -20.53 -2.93 7.96
N GLY A 128 -21.71 -2.47 8.38
CA GLY A 128 -21.90 -1.91 9.73
C GLY A 128 -21.64 -2.87 10.91
N GLY A 129 -21.34 -4.15 10.67
CA GLY A 129 -21.05 -5.14 11.71
C GLY A 129 -19.86 -6.05 11.42
N GLY A 130 -19.13 -5.84 10.33
CA GLY A 130 -17.99 -6.68 9.95
C GLY A 130 -17.27 -6.19 8.71
N PHE A 131 -16.18 -6.85 8.37
CA PHE A 131 -15.38 -6.52 7.20
C PHE A 131 -14.75 -7.78 6.59
N ASN A 132 -14.48 -7.72 5.29
CA ASN A 132 -13.68 -8.68 4.55
C ASN A 132 -12.32 -8.06 4.25
N ALA A 133 -11.24 -8.75 4.61
CA ALA A 133 -9.88 -8.30 4.41
C ALA A 133 -9.00 -9.39 3.79
N SER A 134 -7.92 -8.95 3.16
CA SER A 134 -6.85 -9.78 2.62
C SER A 134 -5.52 -9.32 3.19
N ILE A 135 -4.62 -10.27 3.46
CA ILE A 135 -3.21 -10.00 3.74
C ILE A 135 -2.37 -10.71 2.69
N ALA A 136 -1.54 -9.95 1.99
CA ALA A 136 -0.52 -10.48 1.09
C ALA A 136 0.80 -10.59 1.85
N ILE A 137 1.48 -11.73 1.73
CA ILE A 137 2.82 -11.97 2.27
C ILE A 137 3.75 -12.11 1.08
N HIS A 138 4.73 -11.21 0.97
CA HIS A 138 5.74 -11.20 -0.06
C HIS A 138 7.08 -11.64 0.51
N ASN A 139 7.87 -12.36 -0.28
CA ASN A 139 9.22 -12.77 0.08
C ASN A 139 10.26 -11.93 -0.68
N ASP A 140 10.78 -10.90 -0.02
CA ASP A 140 11.92 -10.10 -0.48
C ASP A 140 13.25 -10.86 -0.32
N GLY A 141 13.23 -12.01 0.35
CA GLY A 141 14.41 -12.79 0.69
C GLY A 141 15.04 -13.43 -0.53
N ALA A 142 16.36 -13.49 -0.55
CA ALA A 142 17.13 -14.03 -1.67
C ALA A 142 16.90 -15.55 -1.90
N THR A 143 16.22 -16.22 -0.97
CA THR A 143 15.88 -17.64 -1.03
C THR A 143 14.39 -17.85 -0.80
N ALA A 144 13.87 -18.99 -1.22
CA ALA A 144 12.48 -19.34 -0.93
C ALA A 144 12.24 -19.38 0.59
N ALA A 145 11.20 -18.71 1.04
CA ALA A 145 10.65 -18.83 2.39
C ALA A 145 9.80 -20.08 2.48
N HIS A 146 9.81 -20.72 3.64
CA HIS A 146 9.13 -21.98 3.88
C HIS A 146 8.39 -21.93 5.22
N GLY A 147 7.09 -22.21 5.20
CA GLY A 147 6.28 -22.33 6.40
C GLY A 147 6.04 -20.99 7.11
N TRP A 148 5.62 -19.97 6.36
CA TRP A 148 5.41 -18.62 6.90
C TRP A 148 4.41 -18.60 8.06
N GLN A 149 4.69 -17.70 9.00
CA GLN A 149 3.85 -17.37 10.14
C GLN A 149 3.90 -15.86 10.35
N ILE A 150 2.76 -15.25 10.67
CA ILE A 150 2.64 -13.83 10.96
C ILE A 150 1.87 -13.63 12.26
N GLU A 151 2.13 -12.54 12.95
CA GLU A 151 1.31 -12.03 14.03
C GLU A 151 0.52 -10.81 13.55
N ILE A 152 -0.79 -10.79 13.83
CA ILE A 152 -1.67 -9.66 13.55
C ILE A 152 -2.14 -9.12 14.88
N ASN A 153 -1.68 -7.91 15.22
CA ASN A 153 -2.21 -7.15 16.32
C ASN A 153 -3.45 -6.40 15.85
N MET A 154 -4.62 -6.81 16.37
CA MET A 154 -5.89 -6.16 16.07
C MET A 154 -6.95 -6.46 17.13
N PRO A 155 -7.84 -5.50 17.43
CA PRO A 155 -8.90 -5.68 18.43
C PRO A 155 -10.13 -6.44 17.91
N TYR A 156 -10.07 -6.99 16.69
CA TYR A 156 -11.23 -7.58 16.00
C TYR A 156 -11.29 -9.10 16.14
N GLU A 157 -12.48 -9.65 16.29
CA GLU A 157 -12.70 -11.11 16.26
C GLU A 157 -12.71 -11.60 14.80
N ILE A 158 -11.91 -12.60 14.46
CA ILE A 158 -11.98 -13.28 13.15
C ILE A 158 -13.14 -14.28 13.17
N GLU A 159 -14.14 -14.10 12.31
CA GLU A 159 -15.25 -15.05 12.11
C GLU A 159 -14.88 -16.21 11.19
N ASN A 160 -14.12 -15.92 10.14
CA ASN A 160 -13.75 -16.89 9.12
C ASN A 160 -12.41 -16.51 8.50
N ILE A 161 -11.61 -17.51 8.12
CA ILE A 161 -10.32 -17.34 7.48
C ILE A 161 -10.15 -18.38 6.37
N TRP A 162 -9.53 -18.00 5.25
CA TRP A 162 -9.22 -18.91 4.15
C TRP A 162 -7.78 -18.72 3.68
N ASN A 163 -7.18 -19.80 3.18
CA ASN A 163 -5.77 -19.90 2.75
C ASN A 163 -4.75 -19.69 3.88
N ALA A 164 -5.16 -19.80 5.14
CA ALA A 164 -4.30 -19.74 6.32
C ALA A 164 -4.95 -20.49 7.50
N GLU A 165 -4.16 -20.75 8.54
CA GLU A 165 -4.58 -21.40 9.79
C GLU A 165 -4.26 -20.51 11.00
N ILE A 166 -5.22 -20.32 11.90
CA ILE A 166 -4.97 -19.65 13.19
C ILE A 166 -4.24 -20.63 14.11
N VAL A 167 -3.05 -20.26 14.58
CA VAL A 167 -2.24 -21.01 15.53
C VAL A 167 -2.67 -20.73 16.96
N SER A 168 -2.83 -19.45 17.29
CA SER A 168 -3.28 -18.96 18.59
C SER A 168 -3.90 -17.57 18.46
N HIS A 169 -4.66 -17.16 19.45
CA HIS A 169 -5.18 -15.80 19.55
C HIS A 169 -5.44 -15.45 21.01
N ASP A 170 -5.45 -14.15 21.32
CA ASP A 170 -5.89 -13.60 22.59
C ASP A 170 -6.72 -12.33 22.37
N ALA A 171 -6.65 -11.35 23.27
CA ALA A 171 -7.39 -10.10 23.17
C ALA A 171 -6.68 -9.06 22.27
N ASP A 172 -5.37 -9.21 22.07
CA ASP A 172 -4.52 -8.23 21.40
C ASP A 172 -4.25 -8.64 19.95
N GLY A 173 -4.35 -9.93 19.61
CA GLY A 173 -4.12 -10.37 18.24
C GLY A 173 -4.22 -11.87 17.96
N TYR A 174 -3.69 -12.25 16.79
CA TYR A 174 -3.67 -13.61 16.25
C TYR A 174 -2.28 -13.97 15.75
N VAL A 175 -1.86 -15.20 16.03
CA VAL A 175 -0.75 -15.84 15.32
C VAL A 175 -1.34 -16.72 14.22
N ILE A 176 -0.97 -16.45 12.98
CA ILE A 176 -1.52 -17.08 11.78
C ILE A 176 -0.39 -17.68 10.97
N ARG A 177 -0.58 -18.88 10.43
CA ARG A 177 0.39 -19.54 9.57
C ARG A 177 -0.20 -19.97 8.24
N ASN A 178 0.67 -20.42 7.35
CA ASN A 178 0.32 -20.97 6.06
C ASN A 178 -0.67 -22.16 6.14
N ALA A 179 -1.52 -22.27 5.13
CA ALA A 179 -2.22 -23.51 4.85
C ALA A 179 -1.25 -24.56 4.27
N ALA A 180 -1.65 -25.83 4.32
CA ALA A 180 -0.78 -26.94 3.93
C ALA A 180 -0.18 -26.89 2.50
N TRP A 181 -0.68 -26.03 1.62
CA TRP A 181 -0.31 -25.96 0.20
C TRP A 181 0.33 -24.64 -0.23
N ASN A 182 0.41 -23.63 0.65
CA ASN A 182 0.97 -22.30 0.31
C ASN A 182 2.08 -21.84 1.27
N GLY A 183 2.75 -22.78 1.93
CA GLY A 183 3.86 -22.46 2.83
C GLY A 183 5.13 -22.03 2.13
N ASP A 184 5.31 -22.40 0.87
CA ASP A 184 6.49 -22.05 0.08
C ASP A 184 6.24 -20.75 -0.67
N ILE A 185 7.11 -19.75 -0.45
CA ILE A 185 7.11 -18.49 -1.18
C ILE A 185 8.48 -18.36 -1.82
N ALA A 186 8.57 -18.50 -3.15
CA ALA A 186 9.82 -18.28 -3.86
C ALA A 186 10.33 -16.84 -3.65
N HIS A 187 11.61 -16.59 -3.92
CA HIS A 187 12.12 -15.23 -3.99
C HIS A 187 11.23 -14.38 -4.92
N ASP A 188 10.86 -13.20 -4.45
CA ASP A 188 10.01 -12.22 -5.14
C ASP A 188 8.59 -12.74 -5.46
N ALA A 189 8.17 -13.84 -4.81
CA ALA A 189 6.80 -14.32 -4.91
C ALA A 189 5.97 -13.81 -3.74
N SER A 190 4.65 -13.82 -3.93
CA SER A 190 3.69 -13.52 -2.87
C SER A 190 2.64 -14.62 -2.76
N VAL A 191 2.14 -14.79 -1.55
CA VAL A 191 0.92 -15.54 -1.24
C VAL A 191 -0.06 -14.63 -0.54
N SER A 192 -1.34 -14.97 -0.54
CA SER A 192 -2.34 -14.19 0.16
C SER A 192 -3.36 -15.06 0.86
N PHE A 193 -3.78 -14.62 2.03
CA PHE A 193 -4.92 -15.18 2.73
C PHE A 193 -5.93 -14.08 3.03
N GLY A 194 -7.17 -14.46 3.30
CA GLY A 194 -8.21 -13.50 3.65
C GLY A 194 -9.04 -13.96 4.84
N PHE A 195 -9.75 -13.01 5.44
CA PHE A 195 -10.57 -13.26 6.60
C PHE A 195 -11.79 -12.33 6.69
N ILE A 196 -12.81 -12.77 7.42
CA ILE A 196 -13.94 -11.94 7.85
C ILE A 196 -13.71 -11.55 9.31
N GLY A 197 -13.68 -10.26 9.61
CA GLY A 197 -13.58 -9.73 10.97
C GLY A 197 -14.91 -9.13 11.44
N LYS A 198 -15.19 -9.18 12.75
CA LYS A 198 -16.35 -8.52 13.37
C LYS A 198 -16.07 -7.05 13.68
N GLY A 199 -17.12 -6.24 13.62
CA GLY A 199 -17.08 -4.83 13.98
C GLY A 199 -16.75 -3.92 12.79
N GLN A 200 -16.64 -2.62 13.06
CA GLN A 200 -16.32 -1.64 12.04
C GLN A 200 -14.80 -1.51 11.92
N LEU A 201 -14.28 -1.78 10.72
CA LEU A 201 -12.85 -1.75 10.45
C LEU A 201 -12.29 -0.33 10.59
N ASP A 202 -11.25 -0.20 11.40
CA ASP A 202 -10.33 0.93 11.47
C ASP A 202 -8.93 0.38 11.20
N ALA A 203 -8.42 0.66 10.00
CA ALA A 203 -7.14 0.12 9.54
C ALA A 203 -5.95 0.61 10.40
N ALA A 204 -6.10 1.71 11.15
CA ALA A 204 -5.06 2.21 12.05
C ALA A 204 -4.81 1.27 13.26
N HIS A 205 -5.72 0.33 13.51
CA HIS A 205 -5.58 -0.69 14.56
C HIS A 205 -5.17 -2.06 14.01
N ILE A 206 -4.70 -2.14 12.77
CA ILE A 206 -4.10 -3.35 12.20
C ILE A 206 -2.60 -3.15 12.15
N ASP A 207 -1.88 -3.91 12.96
CA ASP A 207 -0.42 -3.95 12.96
C ASP A 207 0.04 -5.38 12.65
N LEU A 208 0.98 -5.51 11.71
CA LEU A 208 1.44 -6.78 11.17
C LEU A 208 2.89 -6.98 11.56
N LEU A 209 3.16 -8.11 12.21
CA LEU A 209 4.50 -8.50 12.62
C LEU A 209 4.86 -9.83 11.97
N ILE A 210 6.09 -9.91 11.48
CA ILE A 210 6.69 -11.06 10.80
C ILE A 210 8.07 -11.32 11.40
#